data_AF-A0AAP9NPT0-F1
#
_entry.id   AF-A0AAP9NPT0-F1
#
_cell.length_a   1.000
_cell.length_b   1.000
_cell.length_c   1.000
_cell.angle_alpha   90.00
_cell.angle_beta   90.00
_cell.angle_gamma   90.00
#
_symmetry.space_group_name_H-M   'P 1'
#
loop_
_entity.id
_entity.type
_entity.pdbx_description
1 polymer ?
#
loop_
_entity_poly.entity_id
_entity_poly.type
_entity_poly.pdbx_seq_one_letter_code
_entity_poly.pdbx_strand_id
1 'polypeptide(L)'
;MNKPKKWIADKIESLDPYKDYIEIWRLSSSYRLNDFMQNFIYALTFPNFIVTDWGSKAVWREDGGKVLHQSTSRVEQTGSANALWWFYGPNDERTLKSIESINKLHVYWAKKYPGAFSYNEDYIYTLAFSATTMHRLKLKMGAPGISEKEKIAAHLFWRDMSKLFYAENGQPITGYPNSFEELVEFCEQYENTPRPTPERANLVANAIYEQFVFRFFPPPLHWFGHQLIRAMSLPTTLKTLGIDPPDPMAAEILPKLMGYIFWQMEENADDPTESYIEERLRMSSEEKKSIRSEIKDLDGRFPEHFAQQYKDDPKFIGCPYHAALEAAASSKKSNSEDNFVDELEKKAGALD
;
A
#
# COMPACT_ATOMS: atom_id res chain seq x y z
N MET A 1 -11.71 -32.93 -17.21
CA MET A 1 -11.21 -31.56 -17.02
C MET A 1 -9.70 -31.60 -17.09
N ASN A 2 -9.06 -30.72 -17.87
CA ASN A 2 -7.60 -30.64 -17.92
C ASN A 2 -7.10 -30.06 -16.58
N LYS A 3 -5.94 -30.54 -16.09
CA LYS A 3 -5.31 -29.95 -14.91
C LYS A 3 -4.92 -28.50 -15.22
N PRO A 4 -5.11 -27.55 -14.29
CA PRO A 4 -4.69 -26.18 -14.48
C PRO A 4 -3.17 -26.09 -14.71
N LYS A 5 -2.74 -25.15 -15.56
CA LYS A 5 -1.32 -24.90 -15.85
C LYS A 5 -0.71 -24.07 -14.71
N LYS A 6 0.26 -24.66 -13.99
CA LYS A 6 0.92 -24.06 -12.81
C LYS A 6 2.37 -23.64 -13.10
N TRP A 7 2.57 -22.91 -14.19
CA TRP A 7 3.91 -22.62 -14.71
C TRP A 7 4.73 -21.70 -13.80
N ILE A 8 4.09 -20.83 -13.00
CA ILE A 8 4.79 -19.89 -12.12
C ILE A 8 5.51 -20.65 -11.01
N ALA A 9 4.80 -21.57 -10.34
CA ALA A 9 5.36 -22.39 -9.28
C ALA A 9 6.50 -23.29 -9.83
N ASP A 10 6.28 -23.94 -10.97
CA ASP A 10 7.29 -24.76 -11.65
C ASP A 10 8.54 -23.92 -12.00
N LYS A 11 8.34 -22.67 -12.46
CA LYS A 11 9.43 -21.76 -12.78
C LYS A 11 10.21 -21.36 -11.53
N ILE A 12 9.53 -20.93 -10.45
CA ILE A 12 10.18 -20.58 -9.18
C ILE A 12 11.00 -21.77 -8.65
N GLU A 13 10.47 -22.98 -8.73
CA GLU A 13 11.18 -24.18 -8.26
C GLU A 13 12.45 -24.46 -9.08
N SER A 14 12.49 -24.07 -10.35
CA SER A 14 13.70 -24.22 -11.19
C SER A 14 14.82 -23.20 -10.91
N LEU A 15 14.53 -22.11 -10.20
CA LEU A 15 15.44 -20.97 -10.00
C LEU A 15 16.32 -21.11 -8.74
N ASP A 16 17.50 -20.48 -8.76
CA ASP A 16 18.40 -20.36 -7.60
C ASP A 16 18.10 -19.06 -6.85
N PRO A 17 17.56 -19.09 -5.63
CA PRO A 17 17.10 -17.88 -4.95
C PRO A 17 18.23 -16.90 -4.59
N TYR A 18 19.50 -17.31 -4.63
CA TYR A 18 20.62 -16.40 -4.38
C TYR A 18 21.12 -15.69 -5.65
N LYS A 19 20.70 -16.15 -6.84
CA LYS A 19 21.10 -15.57 -8.13
C LYS A 19 19.93 -14.96 -8.87
N ASP A 20 18.79 -15.62 -8.82
CA ASP A 20 17.58 -15.32 -9.58
C ASP A 20 16.49 -14.64 -8.72
N TYR A 21 16.87 -14.07 -7.57
CA TYR A 21 15.93 -13.48 -6.62
C TYR A 21 14.99 -12.43 -7.23
N ILE A 22 15.47 -11.65 -8.21
CA ILE A 22 14.66 -10.66 -8.92
C ILE A 22 13.54 -11.35 -9.70
N GLU A 23 13.85 -12.44 -10.40
CA GLU A 23 12.88 -13.20 -11.19
C GLU A 23 11.88 -13.92 -10.28
N ILE A 24 12.35 -14.55 -9.19
CA ILE A 24 11.46 -15.16 -8.20
C ILE A 24 10.51 -14.12 -7.61
N TRP A 25 11.02 -12.95 -7.21
CA TRP A 25 10.18 -11.89 -6.65
C TRP A 25 9.17 -11.37 -7.68
N ARG A 26 9.58 -11.12 -8.93
CA ARG A 26 8.70 -10.73 -10.03
C ARG A 26 7.56 -11.72 -10.21
N LEU A 27 7.87 -13.01 -10.33
CA LEU A 27 6.90 -14.10 -10.49
C LEU A 27 5.92 -14.16 -9.32
N SER A 28 6.41 -13.95 -8.10
CA SER A 28 5.63 -14.03 -6.87
C SER A 28 4.71 -12.83 -6.63
N SER A 29 5.10 -11.65 -7.13
CA SER A 29 4.46 -10.38 -6.76
C SER A 29 3.77 -9.65 -7.90
N SER A 30 4.06 -9.95 -9.17
CA SER A 30 3.55 -9.15 -10.31
C SER A 30 2.46 -9.84 -11.14
N TYR A 31 2.32 -11.16 -11.04
CA TYR A 31 1.45 -11.92 -11.95
C TYR A 31 0.00 -12.05 -11.50
N ARG A 32 -0.25 -12.12 -10.19
CA ARG A 32 -1.61 -12.34 -9.63
C ARG A 32 -2.28 -11.05 -9.13
N LEU A 33 -1.78 -9.89 -9.57
CA LEU A 33 -2.32 -8.59 -9.20
C LEU A 33 -3.41 -8.16 -10.18
N ASN A 34 -4.40 -7.45 -9.65
CA ASN A 34 -5.40 -6.69 -10.38
C ASN A 34 -5.75 -5.43 -9.58
N ASP A 35 -6.58 -4.54 -10.13
CA ASP A 35 -6.89 -3.26 -9.47
C ASP A 35 -7.54 -3.43 -8.08
N PHE A 36 -8.41 -4.43 -7.90
CA PHE A 36 -8.99 -4.74 -6.59
C PHE A 36 -7.90 -5.16 -5.60
N MET A 37 -7.05 -6.11 -5.99
CA MET A 37 -5.99 -6.65 -5.14
C MET A 37 -4.92 -5.61 -4.79
N GLN A 38 -4.53 -4.77 -5.76
CA GLN A 38 -3.60 -3.67 -5.54
C GLN A 38 -4.15 -2.67 -4.52
N ASN A 39 -5.41 -2.26 -4.69
CA ASN A 39 -6.04 -1.32 -3.77
C ASN A 39 -6.27 -1.96 -2.39
N PHE A 40 -6.67 -3.23 -2.35
CA PHE A 40 -6.82 -3.97 -1.09
C PHE A 40 -5.51 -4.06 -0.31
N ILE A 41 -4.41 -4.44 -0.97
CA ILE A 41 -3.08 -4.49 -0.35
C ILE A 41 -2.64 -3.09 0.10
N TYR A 42 -2.86 -2.05 -0.70
CA TYR A 42 -2.59 -0.66 -0.30
C TYR A 42 -3.37 -0.28 0.96
N ALA A 43 -4.67 -0.61 1.02
CA ALA A 43 -5.51 -0.34 2.17
C ALA A 43 -5.00 -1.05 3.42
N LEU A 44 -4.54 -2.31 3.31
CA LEU A 44 -3.98 -3.05 4.44
C LEU A 44 -2.59 -2.58 4.88
N THR A 45 -1.79 -2.05 3.97
CA THR A 45 -0.37 -1.75 4.20
C THR A 45 -0.14 -0.31 4.64
N PHE A 46 -0.70 0.66 3.92
CA PHE A 46 -0.39 2.07 4.10
C PHE A 46 -0.68 2.60 5.53
N PRO A 47 -1.79 2.24 6.20
CA PRO A 47 -2.04 2.66 7.57
C PRO A 47 -0.94 2.27 8.56
N ASN A 48 -0.21 1.19 8.31
CA ASN A 48 0.89 0.79 9.18
C ASN A 48 2.08 1.77 9.11
N PHE A 49 2.25 2.48 7.99
CA PHE A 49 3.38 3.41 7.76
C PHE A 49 3.15 4.82 8.31
N ILE A 50 1.94 5.10 8.82
CA ILE A 50 1.54 6.43 9.30
C ILE A 50 1.14 6.43 10.78
N VAL A 51 1.49 5.38 11.53
CA VAL A 51 1.13 5.22 12.96
C VAL A 51 1.81 6.21 13.90
N THR A 52 2.61 7.14 13.38
CA THR A 52 3.31 8.20 14.12
C THR A 52 2.74 9.58 13.76
N ASP A 53 2.89 10.54 14.67
CA ASP A 53 2.47 11.93 14.39
C ASP A 53 3.22 12.50 13.19
N TRP A 54 4.54 12.29 13.14
CA TRP A 54 5.36 12.79 12.03
C TRP A 54 5.05 12.12 10.70
N GLY A 55 4.79 10.80 10.69
CA GLY A 55 4.43 10.06 9.47
C GLY A 55 3.09 10.50 8.89
N SER A 56 2.10 10.74 9.75
CA SER A 56 0.77 11.19 9.30
C SER A 56 0.70 12.68 8.94
N LYS A 57 1.56 13.52 9.53
CA LYS A 57 1.57 14.98 9.30
C LYS A 57 1.75 15.38 7.85
N ALA A 58 2.71 14.78 7.14
CA ALA A 58 2.97 15.12 5.73
C ALA A 58 1.89 14.57 4.77
N VAL A 59 1.17 13.53 5.20
CA VAL A 59 0.12 12.87 4.41
C VAL A 59 -1.21 13.61 4.54
N TRP A 60 -1.69 13.82 5.76
CA TRP A 60 -2.94 14.53 6.03
C TRP A 60 -2.81 16.04 5.79
N ARG A 61 -1.64 16.60 6.14
CA ARG A 61 -1.39 18.05 6.12
C ARG A 61 -2.37 18.75 7.07
N GLU A 62 -3.02 19.82 6.62
CA GLU A 62 -4.06 20.54 7.38
C GLU A 62 -5.47 20.26 6.83
N ASP A 63 -5.58 19.66 5.64
CA ASP A 63 -6.80 19.67 4.82
C ASP A 63 -7.12 18.32 4.17
N GLY A 64 -6.51 17.24 4.65
CA GLY A 64 -6.69 15.89 4.12
C GLY A 64 -5.74 15.52 2.97
N GLY A 65 -5.02 16.47 2.38
CA GLY A 65 -4.02 16.17 1.34
C GLY A 65 -4.59 15.32 0.19
N LYS A 66 -3.77 14.43 -0.36
CA LYS A 66 -4.23 13.53 -1.45
C LYS A 66 -5.15 12.41 -0.97
N VAL A 67 -5.04 11.99 0.30
CA VAL A 67 -5.89 10.90 0.81
C VAL A 67 -7.37 11.30 0.85
N LEU A 68 -7.66 12.60 0.93
CA LEU A 68 -9.02 13.14 0.79
C LEU A 68 -9.34 13.57 -0.64
N HIS A 69 -8.50 14.39 -1.27
CA HIS A 69 -8.84 15.10 -2.52
C HIS A 69 -8.51 14.36 -3.81
N GLN A 70 -7.65 13.35 -3.73
CA GLN A 70 -7.13 12.57 -4.86
C GLN A 70 -6.99 11.11 -4.42
N SER A 71 -7.99 10.60 -3.71
CA SER A 71 -7.88 9.38 -2.91
C SER A 71 -7.57 8.17 -3.78
N THR A 72 -8.27 8.01 -4.90
CA THR A 72 -8.08 6.96 -5.89
C THR A 72 -6.81 7.20 -6.70
N SER A 73 -6.55 8.43 -7.15
CA SER A 73 -5.31 8.76 -7.87
C SER A 73 -4.06 8.42 -7.05
N ARG A 74 -4.08 8.68 -5.74
CA ARG A 74 -2.96 8.38 -4.83
C ARG A 74 -2.68 6.88 -4.74
N VAL A 75 -3.74 6.07 -4.64
CA VAL A 75 -3.62 4.61 -4.59
C VAL A 75 -3.02 4.11 -5.90
N GLU A 76 -3.52 4.59 -7.04
CA GLU A 76 -3.01 4.19 -8.37
C GLU A 76 -1.55 4.61 -8.58
N GLN A 77 -1.16 5.81 -8.17
CA GLN A 77 0.22 6.28 -8.24
C GLN A 77 1.17 5.39 -7.42
N THR A 78 0.82 5.10 -6.16
CA THR A 78 1.65 4.28 -5.28
C THR A 78 1.69 2.83 -5.77
N GLY A 79 0.54 2.27 -6.14
CA GLY A 79 0.42 0.92 -6.66
C GLY A 79 1.22 0.72 -7.97
N SER A 80 1.19 1.71 -8.87
CA SER A 80 1.95 1.67 -10.13
C SER A 80 3.46 1.73 -9.91
N ALA A 81 3.94 2.59 -8.99
CA ALA A 81 5.35 2.64 -8.62
C ALA A 81 5.82 1.31 -8.02
N ASN A 82 5.06 0.75 -7.08
CA ASN A 82 5.36 -0.54 -6.48
C ASN A 82 5.40 -1.67 -7.52
N ALA A 83 4.38 -1.77 -8.38
CA ALA A 83 4.33 -2.79 -9.42
C ALA A 83 5.50 -2.66 -10.42
N LEU A 84 5.90 -1.42 -10.76
CA LEU A 84 7.08 -1.16 -11.59
C LEU A 84 8.34 -1.70 -10.93
N TRP A 85 8.54 -1.44 -9.63
CA TRP A 85 9.70 -1.93 -8.89
C TRP A 85 9.71 -3.44 -8.83
N TRP A 86 8.60 -4.07 -8.46
CA TRP A 86 8.46 -5.52 -8.34
C TRP A 86 8.73 -6.23 -9.67
N PHE A 87 8.33 -5.61 -10.77
CA PHE A 87 8.57 -6.16 -12.10
C PHE A 87 10.03 -5.97 -12.53
N TYR A 88 10.61 -4.77 -12.44
CA TYR A 88 11.94 -4.53 -13.01
C TYR A 88 13.11 -4.82 -12.07
N GLY A 89 12.91 -4.66 -10.77
CA GLY A 89 13.92 -4.89 -9.75
C GLY A 89 14.91 -3.73 -9.54
N PRO A 90 15.79 -3.84 -8.53
CA PRO A 90 16.60 -2.73 -8.01
C PRO A 90 17.69 -2.23 -8.97
N ASN A 91 18.09 -3.03 -9.95
CA ASN A 91 19.20 -2.71 -10.86
C ASN A 91 18.72 -2.11 -12.19
N ASP A 92 17.42 -2.03 -12.43
CA ASP A 92 16.85 -1.53 -13.68
C ASP A 92 16.74 0.00 -13.69
N GLU A 93 17.07 0.63 -14.82
CA GLU A 93 17.05 2.09 -14.98
C GLU A 93 15.67 2.70 -14.68
N ARG A 94 14.58 1.98 -15.00
CA ARG A 94 13.21 2.45 -14.72
C ARG A 94 12.95 2.52 -13.22
N THR A 95 13.34 1.48 -12.48
CA THR A 95 13.26 1.46 -11.02
C THR A 95 14.10 2.57 -10.40
N LEU A 96 15.35 2.74 -10.85
CA LEU A 96 16.25 3.79 -10.36
C LEU A 96 15.66 5.19 -10.58
N LYS A 97 15.10 5.48 -11.76
CA LYS A 97 14.43 6.76 -12.05
C LYS A 97 13.19 6.99 -11.20
N SER A 98 12.40 5.94 -10.98
CA SER A 98 11.21 5.99 -10.17
C SER A 98 11.55 6.30 -8.70
N ILE A 99 12.52 5.58 -8.12
CA ILE A 99 12.97 5.79 -6.73
C ILE A 99 13.59 7.17 -6.55
N GLU A 100 14.42 7.62 -7.50
CA GLU A 100 14.99 8.97 -7.47
C GLU A 100 13.89 10.06 -7.44
N SER A 101 12.77 9.82 -8.13
CA SER A 101 11.63 10.74 -8.11
C SER A 101 10.92 10.73 -6.75
N ILE A 102 10.76 9.57 -6.11
CA ILE A 102 10.24 9.43 -4.74
C ILE A 102 11.16 10.10 -3.71
N ASN A 103 12.46 9.88 -3.82
CA ASN A 103 13.46 10.50 -2.98
C ASN A 103 13.41 12.03 -3.06
N LYS A 104 13.27 12.60 -4.27
CA LYS A 104 13.05 14.04 -4.47
C LYS A 104 11.73 14.52 -3.87
N LEU A 105 10.68 13.71 -3.95
CA LEU A 105 9.38 14.01 -3.34
C LEU A 105 9.50 14.05 -1.81
N HIS A 106 10.21 13.12 -1.19
CA HIS A 106 10.50 13.14 0.25
C HIS A 106 11.31 14.39 0.65
N VAL A 107 12.33 14.77 -0.13
CA VAL A 107 13.09 16.03 0.10
C VAL A 107 12.19 17.26 0.00
N TYR A 108 11.29 17.30 -0.98
CA TYR A 108 10.33 18.40 -1.13
C TYR A 108 9.43 18.53 0.11
N TRP A 109 8.87 17.42 0.58
CA TRP A 109 7.99 17.43 1.76
C TRP A 109 8.75 17.67 3.06
N ALA A 110 9.98 17.18 3.20
CA ALA A 110 10.83 17.46 4.36
C ALA A 110 11.07 18.97 4.55
N LYS A 111 11.21 19.75 3.47
CA LYS A 111 11.32 21.22 3.57
C LYS A 111 10.08 21.88 4.18
N LYS A 112 8.89 21.32 3.96
CA LYS A 112 7.61 21.84 4.49
C LYS A 112 7.29 21.27 5.87
N TYR A 113 7.77 20.08 6.16
CA TYR A 113 7.58 19.36 7.42
C TYR A 113 8.93 18.89 7.96
N PRO A 114 9.79 19.81 8.45
CA PRO A 114 11.14 19.46 8.91
C PRO A 114 11.10 18.39 10.00
N GLY A 115 11.99 17.41 9.90
CA GLY A 115 12.08 16.27 10.81
C GLY A 115 11.12 15.12 10.50
N ALA A 116 10.08 15.33 9.68
CA ALA A 116 9.09 14.27 9.42
C ALA A 116 9.64 13.09 8.60
N PHE A 117 10.79 13.27 7.93
CA PHE A 117 11.44 12.28 7.08
C PHE A 117 12.81 11.86 7.63
N SER A 118 13.10 12.17 8.90
CA SER A 118 14.42 11.93 9.52
C SER A 118 14.54 10.56 10.22
N TYR A 119 13.44 9.81 10.37
CA TYR A 119 13.39 8.57 11.15
C TYR A 119 13.77 7.35 10.31
N ASN A 120 14.97 6.81 10.51
CA ASN A 120 15.49 5.67 9.74
C ASN A 120 14.57 4.43 9.87
N GLU A 121 14.03 4.17 11.06
CA GLU A 121 13.18 3.00 11.29
C GLU A 121 11.91 2.98 10.43
N ASP A 122 11.35 4.13 10.06
CA ASP A 122 10.13 4.18 9.25
C ASP A 122 10.37 3.68 7.82
N TYR A 123 11.56 3.97 7.28
CA TYR A 123 11.98 3.46 5.99
C TYR A 123 12.26 1.96 6.05
N ILE A 124 13.03 1.51 7.05
CA ILE A 124 13.31 0.08 7.23
C ILE A 124 12.01 -0.70 7.44
N TYR A 125 11.08 -0.17 8.22
CA TYR A 125 9.77 -0.78 8.43
C TYR A 125 8.97 -0.89 7.14
N THR A 126 8.91 0.16 6.32
CA THR A 126 8.21 0.11 5.03
C THR A 126 8.77 -0.99 4.12
N LEU A 127 10.10 -1.12 4.05
CA LEU A 127 10.79 -2.11 3.21
C LEU A 127 10.65 -3.53 3.77
N ALA A 128 10.81 -3.71 5.08
CA ALA A 128 10.65 -5.00 5.76
C ALA A 128 9.21 -5.50 5.70
N PHE A 129 8.24 -4.61 5.88
CA PHE A 129 6.83 -4.92 5.73
C PHE A 129 6.55 -5.38 4.31
N SER A 130 7.03 -4.65 3.30
CA SER A 130 6.82 -4.99 1.89
C SER A 130 7.41 -6.36 1.51
N ALA A 131 8.57 -6.72 2.07
CA ALA A 131 9.18 -8.04 1.88
C ALA A 131 8.35 -9.18 2.52
N THR A 132 7.76 -8.93 3.69
CA THR A 132 7.10 -9.97 4.51
C THR A 132 5.58 -10.03 4.33
N THR A 133 4.97 -9.03 3.69
CA THR A 133 3.50 -8.86 3.62
C THR A 133 2.79 -10.13 3.15
N MET A 134 3.18 -10.70 2.01
CA MET A 134 2.46 -11.84 1.43
C MET A 134 2.59 -13.11 2.28
N HIS A 135 3.74 -13.32 2.92
CA HIS A 135 3.92 -14.42 3.86
C HIS A 135 2.96 -14.28 5.05
N ARG A 136 2.96 -13.10 5.70
CA ARG A 136 2.13 -12.81 6.87
C ARG A 136 0.64 -12.83 6.55
N LEU A 137 0.25 -12.35 5.36
CA LEU A 137 -1.13 -12.38 4.88
C LEU A 137 -1.61 -13.82 4.66
N LYS A 138 -0.81 -14.66 4.01
CA LYS A 138 -1.13 -16.08 3.81
C LYS A 138 -1.32 -16.81 5.14
N LEU A 139 -0.40 -16.60 6.09
CA LEU A 139 -0.52 -17.16 7.45
C LEU A 139 -1.81 -16.70 8.15
N LYS A 140 -2.14 -15.41 8.06
CA LYS A 140 -3.38 -14.86 8.63
C LYS A 140 -4.64 -15.47 8.03
N MET A 141 -4.59 -15.82 6.74
CA MET A 141 -5.68 -16.50 6.04
C MET A 141 -5.75 -18.01 6.30
N GLY A 142 -4.85 -18.56 7.14
CA GLY A 142 -4.77 -19.99 7.42
C GLY A 142 -4.12 -20.81 6.30
N ALA A 143 -3.51 -20.15 5.31
CA ALA A 143 -2.73 -20.81 4.27
C ALA A 143 -1.27 -21.00 4.72
N PRO A 144 -0.54 -21.95 4.11
CA PRO A 144 0.92 -21.96 4.23
C PRO A 144 1.46 -20.60 3.77
N GLY A 145 2.42 -20.05 4.51
CA GLY A 145 3.17 -18.88 4.05
C GLY A 145 3.90 -19.14 2.72
N ILE A 146 4.61 -18.14 2.22
CA ILE A 146 5.46 -18.32 1.01
C ILE A 146 6.60 -19.32 1.26
N SER A 147 7.10 -19.93 0.19
CA SER A 147 8.19 -20.92 0.23
C SER A 147 9.53 -20.31 0.68
N GLU A 148 10.47 -21.16 1.09
CA GLU A 148 11.82 -20.73 1.48
C GLU A 148 12.56 -19.99 0.33
N LYS A 149 12.37 -20.41 -0.93
CA LYS A 149 12.94 -19.70 -2.09
C LYS A 149 12.39 -18.30 -2.22
N GLU A 150 11.07 -18.15 -2.05
CA GLU A 150 10.41 -16.84 -2.10
C GLU A 150 10.84 -15.95 -0.92
N LYS A 151 11.00 -16.50 0.29
CA LYS A 151 11.52 -15.75 1.45
C LYS A 151 12.92 -15.20 1.21
N ILE A 152 13.85 -16.03 0.74
CA ILE A 152 15.21 -15.61 0.40
C ILE A 152 15.16 -14.54 -0.69
N ALA A 153 14.36 -14.76 -1.74
CA ALA A 153 14.24 -13.81 -2.83
C ALA A 153 13.69 -12.45 -2.38
N ALA A 154 12.64 -12.46 -1.55
CA ALA A 154 12.03 -11.27 -0.95
C ALA A 154 13.05 -10.45 -0.13
N HIS A 155 13.80 -11.13 0.73
CA HIS A 155 14.83 -10.51 1.56
C HIS A 155 15.92 -9.86 0.70
N LEU A 156 16.48 -10.59 -0.25
CA LEU A 156 17.55 -10.08 -1.12
C LEU A 156 17.07 -8.93 -2.02
N PHE A 157 15.85 -9.04 -2.54
CA PHE A 157 15.22 -8.00 -3.36
C PHE A 157 15.13 -6.69 -2.58
N TRP A 158 14.51 -6.72 -1.41
CA TRP A 158 14.28 -5.52 -0.61
C TRP A 158 15.53 -5.01 0.10
N ARG A 159 16.50 -5.88 0.40
CA ARG A 159 17.85 -5.47 0.81
C ARG A 159 18.50 -4.59 -0.25
N ASP A 160 18.42 -4.98 -1.52
CA ASP A 160 19.04 -4.20 -2.59
C ASP A 160 18.25 -2.93 -2.92
N MET A 161 16.91 -2.97 -2.83
CA MET A 161 16.07 -1.77 -2.88
C MET A 161 16.40 -0.78 -1.77
N SER A 162 16.67 -1.26 -0.54
CA SER A 162 16.94 -0.39 0.62
C SER A 162 18.09 0.59 0.40
N LYS A 163 19.09 0.19 -0.40
CA LYS A 163 20.28 0.99 -0.73
C LYS A 163 19.96 2.19 -1.63
N LEU A 164 18.78 2.21 -2.25
CA LEU A 164 18.36 3.23 -3.20
C LEU A 164 17.62 4.40 -2.54
N PHE A 165 17.17 4.21 -1.30
CA PHE A 165 16.43 5.22 -0.56
C PHE A 165 17.35 6.00 0.39
N TYR A 166 16.96 7.24 0.69
CA TYR A 166 17.62 8.05 1.71
C TYR A 166 16.59 8.84 2.53
N ALA A 167 16.92 9.05 3.80
CA ALA A 167 16.18 9.88 4.72
C ALA A 167 16.48 11.38 4.50
N GLU A 168 15.82 12.24 5.28
CA GLU A 168 16.02 13.68 5.26
C GLU A 168 17.50 14.07 5.30
N ASN A 169 17.85 15.16 4.59
CA ASN A 169 19.23 15.61 4.37
C ASN A 169 20.14 14.62 3.63
N GLY A 170 19.55 13.68 2.87
CA GLY A 170 20.30 12.75 2.02
C GLY A 170 21.02 11.66 2.81
N GLN A 171 20.59 11.38 4.04
CA GLN A 171 21.20 10.34 4.86
C GLN A 171 20.82 8.95 4.32
N PRO A 172 21.79 8.10 3.96
CA PRO A 172 21.50 6.74 3.55
C PRO A 172 20.74 5.99 4.66
N ILE A 173 19.75 5.19 4.28
CA ILE A 173 19.08 4.32 5.23
C ILE A 173 20.00 3.15 5.59
N THR A 174 20.02 2.77 6.86
CA THR A 174 20.93 1.75 7.39
C THR A 174 20.19 0.76 8.29
N GLY A 175 20.82 -0.39 8.56
CA GLY A 175 20.27 -1.37 9.51
C GLY A 175 19.15 -2.25 8.93
N TYR A 176 19.15 -2.50 7.61
CA TYR A 176 18.24 -3.50 7.03
C TYR A 176 18.55 -4.90 7.59
N PRO A 177 17.57 -5.64 8.14
CA PRO A 177 17.78 -6.96 8.74
C PRO A 177 18.47 -7.99 7.82
N ASN A 178 19.20 -8.95 8.39
CA ASN A 178 20.10 -9.84 7.64
C ASN A 178 19.43 -11.10 7.10
N SER A 179 18.20 -11.40 7.51
CA SER A 179 17.42 -12.56 7.05
C SER A 179 15.94 -12.23 6.94
N PHE A 180 15.17 -13.10 6.29
CA PHE A 180 13.72 -12.96 6.21
C PHE A 180 13.06 -13.03 7.60
N GLU A 181 13.56 -13.92 8.46
CA GLU A 181 13.09 -14.09 9.83
C GLU A 181 13.35 -12.84 10.67
N GLU A 182 14.53 -12.22 10.54
CA GLU A 182 14.83 -10.96 11.22
C GLU A 182 13.95 -9.80 10.69
N LEU A 183 13.52 -9.82 9.41
CA LEU A 183 12.55 -8.84 8.90
C LEU A 183 11.18 -9.01 9.58
N VAL A 184 10.73 -10.25 9.76
CA VAL A 184 9.47 -10.55 10.46
C VAL A 184 9.56 -10.09 11.91
N GLU A 185 10.63 -10.45 12.62
CA GLU A 185 10.86 -10.03 14.00
C GLU A 185 10.91 -8.50 14.12
N PHE A 186 11.64 -7.83 13.23
CA PHE A 186 11.70 -6.37 13.19
C PHE A 186 10.30 -5.75 13.01
N CYS A 187 9.50 -6.26 12.06
CA CYS A 187 8.14 -5.78 11.85
C CYS A 187 7.27 -5.95 13.11
N GLU A 188 7.31 -7.13 13.73
CA GLU A 188 6.54 -7.42 14.93
C GLU A 188 6.96 -6.53 16.12
N GLN A 189 8.26 -6.30 16.31
CA GLN A 189 8.76 -5.39 17.35
C GLN A 189 8.33 -3.95 17.09
N TYR A 190 8.48 -3.47 15.86
CA TYR A 190 8.05 -2.13 15.46
C TYR A 190 6.54 -1.95 15.69
N GLU A 191 5.73 -2.90 15.25
CA GLU A 191 4.26 -2.85 15.34
C GLU A 191 3.72 -2.95 16.77
N ASN A 192 4.40 -3.68 17.65
CA ASN A 192 4.01 -3.82 19.06
C ASN A 192 4.54 -2.70 19.96
N THR A 193 5.39 -1.80 19.43
CA THR A 193 5.88 -0.64 20.18
C THR A 193 4.70 0.29 20.54
N PRO A 194 4.46 0.57 21.83
CA PRO A 194 3.36 1.45 22.24
C PRO A 194 3.53 2.86 21.65
N ARG A 195 2.45 3.38 21.06
CA ARG A 195 2.40 4.73 20.48
C ARG A 195 1.14 5.47 20.94
N PRO A 196 1.19 6.80 21.08
CA PRO A 196 -0.02 7.60 21.21
C PRO A 196 -0.84 7.51 19.93
N THR A 197 -2.15 7.72 20.02
CA THR A 197 -3.03 7.81 18.85
C THR A 197 -2.88 9.17 18.18
N PRO A 198 -2.31 9.26 16.95
CA PRO A 198 -2.22 10.54 16.26
C PRO A 198 -3.55 10.82 15.53
N GLU A 199 -4.17 11.97 15.79
CA GLU A 199 -5.48 12.33 15.20
C GLU A 199 -5.44 12.34 13.66
N ARG A 200 -4.39 12.91 13.07
CA ARG A 200 -4.18 12.89 11.61
C ARG A 200 -4.06 11.46 11.08
N ALA A 201 -3.37 10.58 11.81
CA ALA A 201 -3.16 9.19 11.39
C ALA A 201 -4.49 8.41 11.34
N ASN A 202 -5.38 8.66 12.30
CA ASN A 202 -6.73 8.11 12.27
C ASN A 202 -7.48 8.53 10.99
N LEU A 203 -7.50 9.84 10.69
CA LEU A 203 -8.18 10.37 9.51
C LEU A 203 -7.58 9.84 8.20
N VAL A 204 -6.25 9.72 8.12
CA VAL A 204 -5.57 9.11 6.95
C VAL A 204 -6.01 7.67 6.75
N ALA A 205 -6.00 6.86 7.81
CA ALA A 205 -6.36 5.45 7.71
C ALA A 205 -7.84 5.25 7.39
N ASN A 206 -8.73 6.02 8.03
CA ASN A 206 -10.15 6.02 7.69
C ASN A 206 -10.38 6.45 6.24
N ALA A 207 -9.68 7.46 5.73
CA ALA A 207 -9.80 7.88 4.33
C ALA A 207 -9.38 6.77 3.36
N ILE A 208 -8.32 6.03 3.68
CA ILE A 208 -7.84 4.92 2.85
C ILE A 208 -8.82 3.74 2.90
N TYR A 209 -9.31 3.37 4.08
CA TYR A 209 -10.30 2.31 4.23
C TYR A 209 -11.60 2.66 3.52
N GLU A 210 -12.10 3.89 3.72
CA GLU A 210 -13.31 4.36 3.05
C GLU A 210 -13.13 4.41 1.53
N GLN A 211 -11.97 4.84 1.02
CA GLN A 211 -11.72 4.88 -0.43
C GLN A 211 -11.86 3.48 -1.05
N PHE A 212 -11.29 2.46 -0.42
CA PHE A 212 -11.41 1.08 -0.90
C PHE A 212 -12.87 0.61 -0.89
N VAL A 213 -13.58 0.87 0.21
CA VAL A 213 -15.00 0.48 0.35
C VAL A 213 -15.86 1.20 -0.69
N PHE A 214 -15.71 2.51 -0.80
CA PHE A 214 -16.44 3.38 -1.73
C PHE A 214 -16.22 3.00 -3.19
N ARG A 215 -15.01 2.52 -3.56
CA ARG A 215 -14.69 2.12 -4.93
C ARG A 215 -15.26 0.75 -5.30
N PHE A 216 -15.18 -0.24 -4.41
CA PHE A 216 -15.42 -1.63 -4.78
C PHE A 216 -16.70 -2.25 -4.22
N PHE A 217 -17.35 -1.61 -3.25
CA PHE A 217 -18.58 -2.11 -2.64
C PHE A 217 -19.74 -1.17 -2.95
N PRO A 218 -20.91 -1.67 -3.39
CA PRO A 218 -22.10 -0.85 -3.46
C PRO A 218 -22.52 -0.41 -2.05
N PRO A 219 -23.22 0.74 -1.88
CA PRO A 219 -23.55 1.29 -0.55
C PRO A 219 -24.13 0.30 0.47
N PRO A 220 -25.04 -0.62 0.11
CA PRO A 220 -25.56 -1.62 1.06
C PRO A 220 -24.51 -2.60 1.61
N LEU A 221 -23.37 -2.75 0.95
CA LEU A 221 -22.28 -3.65 1.32
C LEU A 221 -21.07 -2.92 1.94
N HIS A 222 -21.16 -1.61 2.16
CA HIS A 222 -20.04 -0.86 2.76
C HIS A 222 -19.64 -1.42 4.14
N TRP A 223 -20.62 -1.77 4.97
CA TRP A 223 -20.36 -2.42 6.26
C TRP A 223 -19.49 -3.68 6.10
N PHE A 224 -19.81 -4.53 5.11
CA PHE A 224 -19.01 -5.74 4.84
C PHE A 224 -17.60 -5.40 4.39
N GLY A 225 -17.44 -4.39 3.51
CA GLY A 225 -16.12 -3.91 3.09
C GLY A 225 -15.25 -3.43 4.25
N HIS A 226 -15.82 -2.66 5.20
CA HIS A 226 -15.10 -2.25 6.40
C HIS A 226 -14.73 -3.42 7.30
N GLN A 227 -15.64 -4.37 7.51
CA GLN A 227 -15.36 -5.57 8.30
C GLN A 227 -14.24 -6.40 7.67
N LEU A 228 -14.23 -6.55 6.34
CA LEU A 228 -13.16 -7.23 5.62
C LEU A 228 -11.80 -6.58 5.84
N ILE A 229 -11.70 -5.26 5.63
CA ILE A 229 -10.43 -4.55 5.84
C ILE A 229 -9.97 -4.65 7.30
N ARG A 230 -10.85 -4.41 8.26
CA ARG A 230 -10.51 -4.49 9.70
C ARG A 230 -10.10 -5.89 10.11
N ALA A 231 -10.79 -6.93 9.61
CA ALA A 231 -10.43 -8.32 9.86
C ALA A 231 -9.05 -8.67 9.32
N MET A 232 -8.66 -8.07 8.20
CA MET A 232 -7.37 -8.33 7.55
C MET A 232 -6.24 -7.40 8.02
N SER A 233 -6.55 -6.24 8.60
CA SER A 233 -5.58 -5.29 9.16
C SER A 233 -4.91 -5.77 10.45
N LEU A 234 -3.77 -5.19 10.80
CA LEU A 234 -3.08 -5.52 12.05
C LEU A 234 -3.85 -5.00 13.27
N PRO A 235 -4.12 -5.83 14.29
CA PRO A 235 -4.81 -5.38 15.50
C PRO A 235 -4.07 -4.24 16.23
N THR A 236 -2.73 -4.26 16.22
CA THR A 236 -1.88 -3.22 16.80
C THR A 236 -2.04 -1.88 16.09
N THR A 237 -2.11 -1.89 14.75
CA THR A 237 -2.38 -0.69 13.93
C THR A 237 -3.77 -0.15 14.20
N LEU A 238 -4.81 -0.99 14.16
CA LEU A 238 -6.18 -0.55 14.44
C LEU A 238 -6.28 0.11 15.83
N LYS A 239 -5.68 -0.53 16.84
CA LYS A 239 -5.62 0.00 18.21
C LYS A 239 -4.89 1.34 18.28
N THR A 240 -3.70 1.43 17.68
CA THR A 240 -2.89 2.66 17.69
C THR A 240 -3.63 3.81 17.03
N LEU A 241 -4.34 3.54 15.94
CA LEU A 241 -5.09 4.54 15.18
C LEU A 241 -6.48 4.83 15.74
N GLY A 242 -6.92 4.15 16.81
CA GLY A 242 -8.27 4.35 17.36
C GLY A 242 -9.41 3.86 16.46
N ILE A 243 -9.11 2.97 15.51
CA ILE A 243 -10.09 2.36 14.61
C ILE A 243 -10.71 1.15 15.31
N ASP A 244 -12.02 1.00 15.18
CA ASP A 244 -12.71 -0.16 15.77
C ASP A 244 -12.16 -1.47 15.22
N PRO A 245 -12.00 -2.49 16.08
CA PRO A 245 -11.71 -3.83 15.59
C PRO A 245 -12.85 -4.33 14.69
N PRO A 246 -12.61 -5.37 13.88
CA PRO A 246 -13.71 -6.09 13.25
C PRO A 246 -14.65 -6.68 14.32
N ASP A 247 -15.90 -6.91 13.95
CA ASP A 247 -16.86 -7.66 14.75
C ASP A 247 -16.27 -9.06 15.02
N PRO A 248 -16.49 -9.68 16.20
CA PRO A 248 -15.85 -10.95 16.54
C PRO A 248 -16.06 -12.06 15.51
N MET A 249 -17.27 -12.13 14.94
CA MET A 249 -17.59 -13.10 13.88
C MET A 249 -16.83 -12.79 12.58
N ALA A 250 -16.73 -11.51 12.20
CA ALA A 250 -15.98 -11.10 11.02
C ALA A 250 -14.48 -11.37 11.18
N ALA A 251 -13.93 -11.11 12.36
CA ALA A 251 -12.54 -11.38 12.72
C ALA A 251 -12.16 -12.86 12.51
N GLU A 252 -13.09 -13.77 12.81
CA GLU A 252 -12.87 -15.20 12.65
C GLU A 252 -13.12 -15.70 11.22
N ILE A 253 -14.20 -15.26 10.59
CA ILE A 253 -14.69 -15.84 9.33
C ILE A 253 -13.98 -15.24 8.12
N LEU A 254 -13.81 -13.91 8.06
CA LEU A 254 -13.34 -13.23 6.85
C LEU A 254 -11.91 -13.62 6.44
N PRO A 255 -10.94 -13.78 7.36
CA PRO A 255 -9.62 -14.27 6.96
C PRO A 255 -9.65 -15.69 6.37
N LYS A 256 -10.46 -16.58 6.94
CA LYS A 256 -10.64 -17.96 6.43
C LYS A 256 -11.34 -17.97 5.07
N LEU A 257 -12.35 -17.13 4.88
CA LEU A 257 -13.04 -16.97 3.61
C LEU A 257 -12.08 -16.46 2.53
N MET A 258 -11.27 -15.44 2.84
CA MET A 258 -10.24 -14.95 1.93
C MET A 258 -9.21 -16.04 1.62
N GLY A 259 -8.75 -16.80 2.62
CA GLY A 259 -7.88 -17.95 2.42
C GLY A 259 -8.46 -18.99 1.49
N TYR A 260 -9.75 -19.30 1.63
CA TYR A 260 -10.46 -20.21 0.75
C TYR A 260 -10.54 -19.67 -0.69
N ILE A 261 -10.88 -18.38 -0.88
CA ILE A 261 -10.92 -17.75 -2.21
C ILE A 261 -9.55 -17.80 -2.87
N PHE A 262 -8.49 -17.43 -2.13
CA PHE A 262 -7.12 -17.47 -2.64
C PHE A 262 -6.70 -18.89 -3.00
N TRP A 263 -6.97 -19.87 -2.14
CA TRP A 263 -6.70 -21.27 -2.42
C TRP A 263 -7.43 -21.77 -3.67
N GLN A 264 -8.71 -21.39 -3.84
CA GLN A 264 -9.48 -21.71 -5.04
C GLN A 264 -8.85 -21.12 -6.30
N MET A 265 -8.42 -19.85 -6.25
CA MET A 265 -7.72 -19.21 -7.37
C MET A 265 -6.36 -19.89 -7.65
N GLU A 266 -5.57 -20.15 -6.61
CA GLU A 266 -4.23 -20.72 -6.73
C GLU A 266 -4.24 -22.19 -7.17
N GLU A 267 -5.24 -23.00 -6.81
CA GLU A 267 -5.32 -24.41 -7.19
C GLU A 267 -6.12 -24.65 -8.46
N ASN A 268 -7.23 -23.93 -8.68
CA ASN A 268 -8.20 -24.29 -9.72
C ASN A 268 -8.18 -23.38 -10.97
N ALA A 269 -7.49 -22.24 -10.94
CA ALA A 269 -7.30 -21.40 -12.12
C ALA A 269 -5.94 -21.66 -12.81
N ASP A 270 -5.84 -21.40 -14.12
CA ASP A 270 -4.53 -21.36 -14.77
C ASP A 270 -3.71 -20.19 -14.21
N ASP A 271 -2.39 -20.39 -14.08
CA ASP A 271 -1.51 -19.26 -13.80
C ASP A 271 -1.61 -18.23 -14.95
N PRO A 272 -1.68 -16.93 -14.62
CA PRO A 272 -1.74 -15.87 -15.63
C PRO A 272 -0.48 -15.90 -16.49
N THR A 273 -0.63 -15.57 -17.78
CA THR A 273 0.48 -15.57 -18.75
C THR A 273 1.18 -14.21 -18.84
N GLU A 274 0.56 -13.17 -18.31
CA GLU A 274 1.04 -11.79 -18.33
C GLU A 274 0.98 -11.23 -16.91
N SER A 275 1.95 -10.38 -16.58
CA SER A 275 1.94 -9.62 -15.34
C SER A 275 1.05 -8.38 -15.42
N TYR A 276 0.70 -7.83 -14.26
CA TYR A 276 -0.07 -6.59 -14.16
C TYR A 276 0.58 -5.42 -14.94
N ILE A 277 1.91 -5.32 -14.93
CA ILE A 277 2.63 -4.28 -15.67
C ILE A 277 2.50 -4.50 -17.18
N GLU A 278 2.65 -5.73 -17.65
CA GLU A 278 2.52 -6.05 -19.07
C GLU A 278 1.10 -5.79 -19.58
N GLU A 279 0.08 -6.13 -18.79
CA GLU A 279 -1.32 -5.82 -19.08
C GLU A 279 -1.52 -4.30 -19.23
N ARG A 280 -1.04 -3.51 -18.26
CA ARG A 280 -1.16 -2.04 -18.28
C ARG A 280 -0.41 -1.40 -19.45
N LEU A 281 0.74 -1.94 -19.83
CA LEU A 281 1.51 -1.46 -20.99
C LEU A 281 0.81 -1.76 -22.31
N ARG A 282 0.06 -2.86 -22.38
CA ARG A 282 -0.72 -3.26 -23.58
C ARG A 282 -2.03 -2.51 -23.75
N MET A 283 -2.53 -1.84 -22.72
CA MET A 283 -3.76 -1.06 -22.81
C MET A 283 -3.69 0.01 -23.91
N SER A 284 -4.76 0.08 -24.68
CA SER A 284 -5.00 1.12 -25.68
C SER A 284 -5.09 2.51 -25.05
N SER A 285 -4.96 3.54 -25.89
CA SER A 285 -5.11 4.93 -25.44
C SER A 285 -6.51 5.22 -24.92
N GLU A 286 -7.52 4.58 -25.50
CA GLU A 286 -8.93 4.65 -25.12
C GLU A 286 -9.17 4.04 -23.74
N GLU A 287 -8.62 2.85 -23.46
CA GLU A 287 -8.71 2.19 -22.15
C GLU A 287 -8.04 3.03 -21.07
N LYS A 288 -6.81 3.51 -21.32
CA LYS A 288 -6.09 4.41 -20.41
C LYS A 288 -6.86 5.71 -20.15
N LYS A 289 -7.56 6.24 -21.16
CA LYS A 289 -8.42 7.42 -21.00
C LYS A 289 -9.66 7.12 -20.16
N SER A 290 -10.29 5.96 -20.37
CA SER A 290 -11.45 5.52 -19.59
C SER A 290 -11.10 5.40 -18.11
N ILE A 291 -10.02 4.69 -17.79
CA ILE A 291 -9.53 4.51 -16.41
C ILE A 291 -9.26 5.87 -15.75
N ARG A 292 -8.55 6.79 -16.43
CA ARG A 292 -8.31 8.14 -15.90
C ARG A 292 -9.59 8.93 -15.65
N SER A 293 -10.61 8.76 -16.49
CA SER A 293 -11.91 9.41 -16.31
C SER A 293 -12.63 8.87 -15.09
N GLU A 294 -12.61 7.56 -14.88
CA GLU A 294 -13.21 6.90 -13.72
C GLU A 294 -12.53 7.32 -12.41
N ILE A 295 -11.20 7.32 -12.38
CA ILE A 295 -10.42 7.80 -11.23
C ILE A 295 -10.80 9.23 -10.87
N LYS A 296 -10.89 10.11 -11.88
CA LYS A 296 -11.26 11.52 -11.66
C LYS A 296 -12.69 11.69 -11.14
N ASP A 297 -13.63 10.86 -11.60
CA ASP A 297 -15.00 10.85 -11.08
C ASP A 297 -15.03 10.41 -9.61
N LEU A 298 -14.33 9.32 -9.27
CA LEU A 298 -14.22 8.82 -7.90
C LEU A 298 -13.61 9.89 -6.97
N ASP A 299 -12.49 10.49 -7.38
CA ASP A 299 -11.83 11.55 -6.61
C ASP A 299 -12.70 12.80 -6.44
N GLY A 300 -13.56 13.10 -7.42
CA GLY A 300 -14.50 14.22 -7.33
C GLY A 300 -15.64 13.99 -6.34
N ARG A 301 -16.09 12.74 -6.16
CA ARG A 301 -17.20 12.38 -5.26
C ARG A 301 -16.76 12.02 -3.85
N PHE A 302 -15.52 11.54 -3.70
CA PHE A 302 -15.03 10.98 -2.44
C PHE A 302 -14.96 11.97 -1.26
N PRO A 303 -14.49 13.24 -1.41
CA PRO A 303 -14.35 14.15 -0.28
C PRO A 303 -15.66 14.39 0.48
N GLU A 304 -16.75 14.64 -0.25
CA GLU A 304 -18.07 14.87 0.34
C GLU A 304 -18.58 13.62 1.07
N HIS A 305 -18.46 12.44 0.43
CA HIS A 305 -18.79 11.16 1.03
C HIS A 305 -18.03 10.94 2.35
N PHE A 306 -16.70 11.14 2.33
CA PHE A 306 -15.86 10.96 3.50
C PHE A 306 -16.23 11.93 4.64
N ALA A 307 -16.43 13.22 4.32
CA ALA A 307 -16.80 14.20 5.34
C ALA A 307 -18.14 13.88 6.01
N GLN A 308 -19.14 13.41 5.26
CA GLN A 308 -20.43 13.01 5.81
C GLN A 308 -20.32 11.85 6.82
N GLN A 309 -19.36 10.94 6.64
CA GLN A 309 -19.18 9.79 7.52
C GLN A 309 -18.38 10.12 8.79
N TYR A 310 -17.35 10.96 8.69
CA TYR A 310 -16.33 11.08 9.76
C TYR A 310 -16.29 12.45 10.47
N LYS A 311 -17.06 13.46 10.03
CA LYS A 311 -17.01 14.80 10.66
C LYS A 311 -17.51 14.82 12.10
N ASP A 312 -18.47 13.96 12.43
CA ASP A 312 -19.15 13.90 13.73
C ASP A 312 -18.70 12.67 14.57
N ASP A 313 -17.49 12.15 14.33
CA ASP A 313 -16.99 10.98 15.08
C ASP A 313 -16.85 11.31 16.59
N PRO A 314 -17.63 10.66 17.47
CA PRO A 314 -17.64 10.96 18.90
C PRO A 314 -16.30 10.66 19.59
N LYS A 315 -15.43 9.83 19.00
CA LYS A 315 -14.09 9.53 19.54
C LYS A 315 -13.13 10.70 19.44
N PHE A 316 -13.42 11.66 18.55
CA PHE A 316 -12.54 12.78 18.22
C PHE A 316 -13.23 14.14 18.47
N ILE A 317 -14.16 14.20 19.44
CA ILE A 317 -14.75 15.47 19.88
C ILE A 317 -13.64 16.42 20.34
N GLY A 318 -13.58 17.60 19.73
CA GLY A 318 -12.56 18.62 20.01
C GLY A 318 -11.30 18.52 19.14
N CYS A 319 -11.16 17.49 18.30
CA CYS A 319 -10.08 17.39 17.33
C CYS A 319 -10.23 18.46 16.23
N PRO A 320 -9.22 19.32 16.01
CA PRO A 320 -9.30 20.39 15.02
C PRO A 320 -9.42 19.87 13.58
N TYR A 321 -8.88 18.68 13.28
CA TYR A 321 -8.91 18.11 11.93
C TYR A 321 -10.26 17.50 11.57
N HIS A 322 -10.94 16.84 12.52
CA HIS A 322 -12.32 16.36 12.32
C HIS A 322 -13.29 17.54 12.17
N ALA A 323 -13.14 18.58 13.02
CA ALA A 323 -13.96 19.79 12.92
C ALA A 323 -13.78 20.54 11.59
N ALA A 324 -12.58 20.48 11.00
CA ALA A 324 -12.27 21.08 9.71
C ALA A 324 -12.71 20.23 8.50
N LEU A 325 -13.20 19.01 8.68
CA LEU A 325 -13.37 18.05 7.59
C LEU A 325 -14.41 18.48 6.55
N GLU A 326 -15.52 19.08 6.99
CA GLU A 326 -16.56 19.59 6.09
C GLU A 326 -16.05 20.78 5.25
N ALA A 327 -15.27 21.67 5.85
CA ALA A 327 -14.61 22.76 5.15
C ALA A 327 -13.52 22.25 4.19
N ALA A 328 -12.74 21.25 4.62
CA ALA A 328 -11.73 20.61 3.79
C ALA A 328 -12.37 19.96 2.56
N ALA A 329 -13.42 19.14 2.73
CA ALA A 329 -14.12 18.49 1.62
C ALA A 329 -14.79 19.46 0.64
N SER A 330 -15.29 20.59 1.15
CA SER A 330 -15.89 21.65 0.33
C SER A 330 -14.85 22.52 -0.38
N SER A 331 -13.60 22.51 0.10
CA SER A 331 -12.52 23.25 -0.54
C SER A 331 -12.25 22.61 -1.90
N LYS A 332 -12.65 23.28 -2.98
CA LYS A 332 -12.11 22.98 -4.31
C LYS A 332 -10.63 23.29 -4.23
N LYS A 333 -9.79 22.29 -4.00
CA LYS A 333 -8.36 22.49 -4.18
C LYS A 333 -8.13 22.84 -5.65
N SER A 334 -7.54 24.00 -5.86
CA SER A 334 -6.86 24.32 -7.10
C SER A 334 -5.90 23.18 -7.43
N ASN A 335 -5.72 22.89 -8.71
CA ASN A 335 -4.60 22.09 -9.24
C ASN A 335 -3.23 22.76 -8.92
N SER A 336 -3.05 23.34 -7.74
CA SER A 336 -1.88 24.07 -7.29
C SER A 336 -0.98 23.21 -6.41
N GLU A 337 -1.05 21.89 -6.55
CA GLU A 337 0.18 21.16 -6.31
C GLU A 337 1.18 21.70 -7.34
N ASP A 338 2.31 22.17 -6.80
CA ASP A 338 3.39 22.75 -7.58
C ASP A 338 3.63 21.83 -8.78
N ASN A 339 3.65 22.36 -10.01
CA ASN A 339 3.87 21.55 -11.23
C ASN A 339 5.07 20.60 -11.07
N PHE A 340 6.04 21.00 -10.23
CA PHE A 340 7.15 20.17 -9.79
C PHE A 340 6.73 18.84 -9.11
N VAL A 341 5.79 18.87 -8.16
CA VAL A 341 5.27 17.67 -7.47
C VAL A 341 4.56 16.75 -8.46
N ASP A 342 3.68 17.30 -9.29
CA ASP A 342 2.96 16.54 -10.32
C ASP A 342 3.92 15.86 -11.31
N GLU A 343 5.00 16.54 -11.71
CA GLU A 343 6.03 15.96 -12.57
C GLU A 343 6.81 14.83 -11.89
N LEU A 344 7.20 14.99 -10.62
CA LEU A 344 7.89 13.95 -9.86
C LEU A 344 7.01 12.71 -9.70
N GLU A 345 5.73 12.90 -9.37
CA GLU A 345 4.80 11.79 -9.19
C GLU A 345 4.54 11.05 -10.50
N LYS A 346 4.38 11.77 -11.61
CA LYS A 346 4.29 11.15 -12.94
C LYS A 346 5.52 10.29 -13.20
N LYS A 347 6.73 10.80 -12.96
CA LYS A 347 7.98 10.04 -13.15
C LYS A 347 8.13 8.87 -12.19
N ALA A 348 7.58 8.95 -10.98
CA ALA A 348 7.64 7.88 -9.98
C ALA A 348 6.76 6.68 -10.37
N GLY A 349 5.56 6.92 -10.92
CA GLY A 349 4.61 5.87 -11.30
C GLY A 349 4.50 5.59 -12.81
N ALA A 350 5.36 6.21 -13.63
CA ALA A 350 5.21 6.17 -15.09
C ALA A 350 5.32 4.75 -15.65
N LEU A 351 4.20 4.26 -16.15
CA LEU A 351 4.13 3.17 -17.13
C LEU A 351 3.93 3.71 -18.56
N ASP A 352 4.00 5.04 -18.73
CA ASP A 352 3.96 5.76 -20.01
C ASP A 352 5.03 6.86 -20.06
#